data_AF-A0A6B9TCZ9-F1
#
_entry.id   AF-A0A6B9TCZ9-F1
#
_cell.length_a   1.000
_cell.length_b   1.000
_cell.length_c   1.000
_cell.angle_alpha   90.00
_cell.angle_beta   90.00
_cell.angle_gamma   90.00
#
_symmetry.space_group_name_H-M   'P 1'
#
loop_
_entity.id
_entity.type
_entity.pdbx_description
1 polymer ?
#
loop_
_entity_poly.entity_id
_entity_poly.type
_entity_poly.pdbx_seq_one_letter_code
_entity_poly.pdbx_strand_id
1 'polypeptide(L)' 'MTSSFERECAENLMELVGRKVVDVRFKVYDDECWRIYIITDSGKMVMTFCRDWKCPVVEKRNK' A
#
# COMPACT_ATOMS: atom_id res chain seq x y z
N MET A 1 -9.34 -19.61 -8.78
CA MET A 1 -9.64 -18.36 -9.50
C MET A 1 -9.43 -17.24 -8.52
N THR A 2 -8.37 -16.44 -8.66
CA THR A 2 -8.20 -15.24 -7.84
C THR A 2 -9.31 -14.26 -8.18
N SER A 3 -10.02 -13.78 -7.17
CA SER A 3 -11.08 -12.78 -7.37
C SER A 3 -10.50 -11.52 -8.03
N SER A 4 -11.30 -10.77 -8.79
CA SER A 4 -10.84 -9.54 -9.46
C SER A 4 -10.14 -8.57 -8.49
N PHE A 5 -10.57 -8.56 -7.23
CA PHE A 5 -9.98 -7.78 -6.14
C PHE A 5 -8.56 -8.22 -5.76
N GLU A 6 -8.30 -9.53 -5.66
CA GLU A 6 -6.96 -10.05 -5.34
C GLU A 6 -5.94 -9.68 -6.42
N ARG A 7 -6.38 -9.62 -7.68
CA ARG A 7 -5.51 -9.20 -8.80
C ARG A 7 -5.15 -7.72 -8.72
N GLU A 8 -6.12 -6.85 -8.45
CA GLU A 8 -5.88 -5.41 -8.28
C GLU A 8 -5.00 -5.11 -7.05
N CYS A 9 -5.21 -5.85 -5.97
CA CYS A 9 -4.34 -5.84 -4.79
C CYS A 9 -2.88 -6.19 -5.16
N ALA A 10 -2.68 -7.28 -5.90
CA ALA A 10 -1.36 -7.75 -6.31
C ALA A 10 -0.68 -6.78 -7.29
N GLU A 11 -1.42 -6.24 -8.26
CA GLU A 11 -0.92 -5.27 -9.24
C GLU A 11 -0.37 -4.01 -8.56
N ASN A 12 -1.03 -3.50 -7.51
CA ASN A 12 -0.52 -2.36 -6.76
C ASN A 12 0.79 -2.65 -6.02
N LEU A 13 0.94 -3.85 -5.45
CA LEU A 13 2.17 -4.27 -4.78
C LEU A 13 3.31 -4.59 -5.77
N MET A 14 2.99 -5.03 -6.98
CA MET A 14 3.99 -5.29 -8.02
C MET A 14 4.80 -4.04 -8.38
N GLU A 15 4.29 -2.83 -8.16
CA GLU A 15 5.06 -1.60 -8.40
C GLU A 15 6.25 -1.42 -7.46
N LEU A 16 6.28 -2.12 -6.33
CA LEU A 16 7.45 -2.16 -5.43
C LEU A 16 8.54 -3.09 -5.96
N VAL A 17 8.23 -4.01 -6.88
CA VAL A 17 9.21 -4.92 -7.46
C VAL A 17 10.27 -4.11 -8.20
N GLY A 18 11.53 -4.36 -7.87
CA GLY A 18 12.67 -3.64 -8.44
C GLY A 18 12.97 -2.29 -7.77
N ARG A 19 12.15 -1.82 -6.81
CA ARG A 19 12.46 -0.62 -6.00
C ARG A 19 13.15 -0.99 -4.71
N LYS A 20 14.13 -0.19 -4.28
CA LYS A 20 14.75 -0.36 -2.97
C LYS A 20 13.87 0.26 -1.89
N VAL A 21 13.33 -0.56 -0.99
CA VAL A 21 12.64 -0.08 0.21
C VAL A 21 13.69 0.46 1.19
N VAL A 22 13.53 1.72 1.58
CA VAL A 22 14.43 2.44 2.49
C VAL A 22 13.87 2.44 3.91
N ASP A 23 12.56 2.61 4.06
CA ASP A 23 11.88 2.68 5.35
C ASP A 23 10.41 2.27 5.21
N VAL A 24 9.85 1.68 6.26
CA VAL A 24 8.43 1.30 6.34
C VAL A 24 7.87 1.82 7.66
N ARG A 25 6.83 2.65 7.59
CA ARG A 25 6.17 3.21 8.77
C ARG A 25 4.72 2.81 8.83
N PHE A 26 4.25 2.55 10.03
CA PHE A 26 2.86 2.26 10.33
C PHE A 26 2.25 3.40 11.15
N LYS A 27 1.04 3.84 10.80
CA LYS A 27 0.25 4.74 11.63
C LYS A 27 -1.21 4.34 11.62
N VAL A 28 -1.85 4.43 12.78
CA VAL A 28 -3.31 4.45 12.88
C VAL A 28 -3.81 5.74 12.21
N TYR A 29 -4.80 5.65 11.32
CA TYR A 29 -5.43 6.80 10.68
C TYR A 29 -6.70 7.21 11.44
N ASP A 30 -7.51 6.22 11.80
CA ASP A 30 -8.68 6.32 12.68
C ASP A 30 -8.90 4.96 13.39
N ASP A 31 -10.00 4.83 14.13
CA ASP A 31 -10.28 3.64 14.95
C ASP A 31 -10.47 2.34 14.14
N GLU A 32 -10.69 2.44 12.83
CA GLU A 32 -10.95 1.28 11.97
C GLU A 32 -9.95 1.14 10.81
N CYS A 33 -9.06 2.13 10.63
CA CYS A 33 -8.14 2.20 9.50
C CYS A 33 -6.68 2.46 9.92
N TRP A 34 -5.77 1.83 9.17
CA TRP A 34 -4.33 1.91 9.32
C TRP A 34 -3.66 2.29 8.01
N ARG A 35 -2.58 3.05 8.11
CA ARG A 35 -1.75 3.46 6.98
C ARG A 35 -0.36 2.89 7.09
N ILE A 36 0.05 2.18 6.05
CA ILE A 36 1.41 1.73 5.82
C ILE A 36 2.06 2.68 4.82
N TYR A 37 3.15 3.31 5.23
CA TYR A 37 3.96 4.19 4.40
C TYR A 37 5.23 3.43 4.01
N ILE A 38 5.36 3.10 2.73
CA ILE A 38 6.53 2.44 2.17
C ILE A 38 7.35 3.52 1.45
N ILE A 39 8.51 3.85 2.01
CA ILE A 39 9.42 4.84 1.46
C ILE A 39 10.46 4.07 0.65
N THR A 40 10.56 4.39 -0.63
CA THR A 40 11.58 3.85 -1.53
C THR A 40 12.61 4.91 -1.87
N ASP A 41 13.70 4.49 -2.46
CA ASP A 41 14.70 5.37 -3.10
C ASP A 41 14.11 6.35 -4.13
N SER A 42 13.01 5.94 -4.76
CA SER A 42 12.35 6.58 -5.88
C SER A 42 11.07 7.34 -5.52
N GLY A 43 10.57 7.22 -4.29
CA GLY A 43 9.31 7.87 -3.90
C GLY A 43 8.66 7.28 -2.66
N LYS A 44 7.35 7.48 -2.55
CA LYS A 44 6.57 7.02 -1.40
C LYS A 44 5.25 6.41 -1.87
N MET A 45 5.00 5.19 -1.41
CA MET A 45 3.73 4.49 -1.54
C MET A 45 3.01 4.51 -0.19
N VAL A 46 1.71 4.82 -0.20
CA VAL A 46 0.87 4.80 1.00
C VAL A 46 -0.25 3.82 0.78
N MET A 47 -0.35 2.83 1.66
CA MET A 47 -1.41 1.84 1.64
C MET A 47 -2.33 2.08 2.83
N THR A 48 -3.61 2.30 2.57
CA THR A 48 -4.65 2.45 3.60
C THR A 48 -5.45 1.16 3.70
N PHE A 49 -5.42 0.54 4.86
CA PHE A 49 -6.19 -0.65 5.21
C PHE A 49 -7.30 -0.22 6.16
N CYS A 50 -8.53 -0.70 5.97
CA CYS A 50 -9.62 -0.53 6.91
C CYS A 50 -10.21 -1.89 7.24
N ARG A 51 -10.76 -2.07 8.45
CA ARG A 51 -11.26 -3.36 8.95
C ARG A 51 -12.20 -4.06 7.97
N ASP A 52 -13.10 -3.30 7.35
CA ASP A 52 -14.16 -3.85 6.51
C ASP A 52 -13.78 -3.86 5.01
N TRP A 53 -12.54 -3.49 4.67
CA TRP A 53 -12.05 -3.48 3.29
C TRP A 53 -11.38 -4.80 2.92
N LYS A 54 -11.73 -5.31 1.73
CA LYS A 54 -11.10 -6.51 1.17
C LYS A 54 -9.68 -6.26 0.63
N CYS A 55 -9.42 -5.04 0.15
CA CYS A 55 -8.14 -4.62 -0.40
C CYS A 55 -7.80 -3.20 0.09
N PRO A 56 -6.53 -2.91 0.40
CA PRO A 56 -6.10 -1.57 0.75
C PRO A 56 -6.16 -0.62 -0.45
N VAL A 57 -6.50 0.64 -0.19
CA VAL A 57 -6.36 1.71 -1.19
C VAL A 57 -4.92 2.20 -1.20
N VAL A 58 -4.35 2.36 -2.40
CA VAL A 58 -2.97 2.79 -2.59
C VAL A 58 -2.91 4.22 -3.14
N GLU A 59 -2.35 5.13 -2.35
CA GLU A 59 -2.00 6.48 -2.81
C GLU A 59 -0.52 6.52 -3.22
N LYS A 60 -0.26 7.11 -4.39
CA LYS A 60 1.08 7.28 -4.95
C LYS A 60 1.48 8.75 -4.84
N ARG A 61 2.63 9.03 -4.22
CA ARG A 61 3.20 10.38 -4.24
C ARG A 61 4.62 10.30 -4.78
N ASN A 62 4.76 10.77 -6.01
CA ASN A 62 6.08 10.97 -6.62
C ASN A 62 6.74 12.20 -5.98
N LYS A 63 8.06 12.16 -5.90
CA LYS A 63 8.89 13.30 -5.51
C LYS A 63 8.96 14.31 -6.65
#